data_AF-U9VJJ9-F1
#
_entry.id   AF-U9VJJ9-F1
#
_cell.length_a   1.000
_cell.length_b   1.000
_cell.length_c   1.000
_cell.angle_alpha   90.00
_cell.angle_beta   90.00
_cell.angle_gamma   90.00
#
_symmetry.space_group_name_H-M   'P 1'
#
loop_
_entity.id
_entity.type
_entity.pdbx_description
1 polymer ?
#
loop_
_entity_poly.entity_id
_entity_poly.type
_entity_poly.pdbx_seq_one_letter_code
_entity_poly.pdbx_strand_id
1 'polypeptide(L)'
;MSTTIALIRHGKPTITPQGWIGGCELQQVINRYQLARIASDSFPPEDVQTLVQSAKLVFTSNLPRAMHSAQILGPTIAPVNNPIFREVDFWLECPINIRLPFHMWLFLDRLLLSLGYSSYSQF
;
A
#
# COMPACT_ATOMS: atom_id res chain seq x y z
N MET A 1 -11.63 -5.38 -30.55
CA MET A 1 -11.90 -5.59 -29.11
C MET A 1 -11.20 -4.47 -28.35
N SER A 2 -11.90 -3.69 -27.52
CA SER A 2 -11.23 -2.69 -26.68
C SER A 2 -10.64 -3.37 -25.46
N THR A 3 -9.38 -3.07 -25.15
CA THR A 3 -8.72 -3.50 -23.92
C THR A 3 -8.98 -2.43 -22.86
N THR A 4 -9.61 -2.82 -21.75
CA THR A 4 -9.86 -1.92 -20.62
C THR A 4 -8.97 -2.33 -19.46
N ILE A 5 -8.32 -1.35 -18.83
CA ILE A 5 -7.56 -1.54 -17.58
C ILE A 5 -8.27 -0.72 -16.51
N ALA A 6 -8.67 -1.39 -15.43
CA ALA A 6 -9.23 -0.75 -14.25
C ALA A 6 -8.19 -0.74 -13.12
N LEU A 7 -7.99 0.42 -12.50
CA LEU A 7 -7.11 0.58 -11.35
C LEU A 7 -7.96 0.80 -10.10
N ILE A 8 -7.86 -0.11 -9.14
CA ILE A 8 -8.63 -0.08 -7.90
C ILE A 8 -7.66 0.09 -6.74
N ARG A 9 -7.85 1.16 -5.95
CA ARG A 9 -7.09 1.34 -4.70
C ARG A 9 -7.59 0.34 -3.66
N HIS A 10 -6.69 -0.21 -2.87
CA HIS A 10 -7.05 -1.06 -1.72
C HIS A 10 -7.99 -0.31 -0.75
N GLY A 11 -8.80 -1.07 -0.01
CA GLY A 11 -9.63 -0.52 1.06
C GLY A 11 -8.81 0.13 2.18
N LYS A 12 -9.43 0.97 3.00
CA LYS A 12 -8.80 1.62 4.16
C LYS A 12 -8.17 0.56 5.06
N PRO A 13 -6.86 0.65 5.37
CA PRO A 13 -6.19 -0.30 6.27
C PRO A 13 -6.73 -0.21 7.71
N THR A 14 -6.63 -1.29 8.48
CA THR A 14 -6.96 -1.33 9.92
C THR A 14 -6.10 -0.38 10.73
N ILE A 15 -4.87 -0.11 10.27
CA ILE A 15 -3.91 0.76 10.93
C ILE A 15 -3.56 1.86 9.94
N THR A 16 -3.78 3.11 10.34
CA THR A 16 -3.26 4.29 9.62
C THR A 16 -2.26 4.98 10.54
N PRO A 17 -0.96 5.03 10.17
CA PRO A 17 0.03 5.75 10.95
C PRO A 17 -0.36 7.22 11.11
N GLN A 18 -0.35 7.70 12.35
CA GLN A 18 -0.73 9.08 12.68
C GLN A 18 -0.01 9.54 13.96
N GLY A 19 0.00 10.86 14.17
CA GLY A 19 0.63 11.46 15.34
C GLY A 19 2.15 11.64 15.21
N TRP A 20 2.80 11.88 16.35
CA TRP A 20 4.22 12.18 16.47
C TRP A 20 5.04 10.92 16.67
N ILE A 21 5.88 10.60 15.69
CA ILE A 21 6.69 9.38 15.65
C ILE A 21 8.16 9.78 15.73
N GLY A 22 8.92 9.10 16.58
CA GLY A 22 10.38 9.24 16.62
C GLY A 22 11.05 8.57 15.43
N GLY A 23 12.18 9.11 14.97
CA GLY A 23 12.93 8.53 13.86
C GLY A 23 13.26 7.04 14.07
N CYS A 24 13.64 6.65 15.30
CA CYS A 24 13.91 5.26 15.67
C CYS A 24 12.67 4.34 15.65
N GLU A 25 11.46 4.88 15.77
CA GLU A 25 10.20 4.13 15.78
C GLU A 25 9.64 3.96 14.35
N LEU A 26 10.14 4.75 13.40
CA LEU A 26 9.56 4.91 12.07
C LEU A 26 9.48 3.59 11.30
N GLN A 27 10.56 2.81 11.27
CA GLN A 27 10.55 1.50 10.62
C GLN A 27 9.51 0.55 11.23
N GLN A 28 9.37 0.55 12.56
CA GLN A 28 8.38 -0.31 13.21
C GLN A 28 6.95 0.08 12.81
N VAL A 29 6.67 1.39 12.72
CA VAL A 29 5.37 1.90 12.28
C VAL A 29 5.09 1.52 10.83
N ILE A 30 6.07 1.68 9.93
CA ILE A 30 5.94 1.29 8.52
C ILE A 30 5.72 -0.22 8.39
N ASN A 31 6.47 -1.04 9.11
CA ASN A 31 6.31 -2.50 9.06
C ASN A 31 4.91 -2.94 9.53
N ARG A 32 4.39 -2.33 10.60
CA ARG A 32 3.01 -2.57 11.06
C ARG A 32 1.98 -2.18 10.00
N TYR A 33 2.18 -1.06 9.30
CA TYR A 33 1.32 -0.64 8.20
C TYR A 33 1.39 -1.60 7.00
N GLN A 34 2.59 -2.07 6.64
CA GLN A 34 2.76 -3.02 5.53
C GLN A 34 2.07 -4.36 5.81
N LEU A 35 2.02 -4.80 7.07
CA LEU A 35 1.33 -6.02 7.49
C LEU A 35 -0.18 -5.83 7.70
N ALA A 36 -0.71 -4.59 7.62
CA ALA A 36 -2.10 -4.31 7.89
C ALA A 36 -3.03 -4.89 6.82
N ARG A 37 -4.14 -5.47 7.26
CA ARG A 37 -5.30 -5.81 6.43
C ARG A 37 -6.22 -4.60 6.28
N ILE A 38 -7.23 -4.67 5.42
CA ILE A 38 -8.27 -3.63 5.38
C ILE A 38 -9.22 -3.70 6.59
N ALA A 39 -9.75 -2.54 6.99
CA ALA A 39 -10.72 -2.39 8.07
C ALA A 39 -12.06 -3.04 7.71
N SER A 40 -12.79 -3.51 8.72
CA SER A 40 -14.05 -4.24 8.55
C SER A 40 -15.20 -3.37 8.03
N ASP A 41 -15.07 -2.05 8.07
CA ASP A 41 -16.02 -1.09 7.51
C ASP A 41 -15.63 -0.64 6.08
N SER A 42 -14.51 -1.13 5.55
CA SER A 42 -13.97 -0.72 4.25
C SER A 42 -14.45 -1.63 3.11
N PHE A 43 -15.76 -1.72 2.90
CA PHE A 43 -16.33 -2.49 1.79
C PHE A 43 -16.36 -1.71 0.48
N PRO A 44 -16.09 -2.38 -0.66
CA PRO A 44 -16.18 -1.74 -1.97
C PRO A 44 -17.65 -1.57 -2.39
N PRO A 45 -17.96 -0.53 -3.17
CA PRO A 45 -19.25 -0.39 -3.85
C PRO A 45 -19.55 -1.58 -4.79
N GLU A 46 -20.83 -1.84 -5.05
CA GLU A 46 -21.31 -3.02 -5.80
C GLU A 46 -20.86 -3.03 -7.27
N ASP A 47 -20.76 -1.86 -7.90
CA ASP A 47 -20.26 -1.70 -9.27
C ASP A 47 -18.78 -2.14 -9.38
N VAL A 48 -17.96 -1.85 -8.38
CA VAL A 48 -16.56 -2.30 -8.32
C VAL A 48 -16.47 -3.82 -8.18
N GLN A 49 -17.35 -4.43 -7.38
CA GLN A 49 -17.41 -5.90 -7.26
C GLN A 49 -17.79 -6.53 -8.61
N THR A 50 -18.83 -6.01 -9.24
CA THR A 50 -19.31 -6.47 -10.55
C THR A 50 -18.22 -6.34 -11.62
N LEU A 51 -17.50 -5.21 -11.64
CA LEU A 51 -16.38 -4.98 -12.53
C LEU A 51 -15.29 -6.06 -12.36
N VAL A 52 -14.91 -6.35 -11.12
CA VAL A 52 -13.87 -7.34 -10.80
C VAL A 52 -14.32 -8.76 -11.13
N GLN A 53 -15.58 -9.10 -10.89
CA GLN A 53 -16.15 -10.41 -11.26
C GLN A 53 -16.19 -10.63 -12.78
N SER A 54 -16.35 -9.55 -13.56
CA SER A 54 -16.32 -9.59 -15.03
C SER A 54 -14.91 -9.60 -15.63
N ALA A 55 -13.87 -9.37 -14.82
CA ALA A 55 -12.50 -9.23 -15.30
C ALA A 55 -11.90 -10.57 -15.73
N LYS A 56 -11.22 -10.57 -16.89
CA LYS A 56 -10.52 -11.75 -17.41
C LYS A 56 -9.17 -12.01 -16.73
N LEU A 57 -8.60 -10.97 -16.12
CA LEU A 57 -7.33 -11.01 -15.39
C LEU A 57 -7.45 -10.07 -14.18
N VAL A 58 -6.96 -10.53 -13.03
CA VAL A 58 -6.89 -9.72 -11.80
C VAL A 58 -5.47 -9.78 -11.26
N PHE A 59 -4.88 -8.60 -11.06
CA PHE A 59 -3.54 -8.45 -10.49
C PHE A 59 -3.62 -7.72 -9.16
N THR A 60 -2.75 -8.09 -8.24
CA THR A 60 -2.63 -7.45 -6.93
C THR A 60 -1.17 -7.30 -6.53
N SER A 61 -0.88 -6.35 -5.64
CA SER A 61 0.38 -6.43 -4.91
C SER A 61 0.33 -7.58 -3.91
N ASN A 62 1.50 -8.07 -3.50
CA ASN A 62 1.61 -9.06 -2.43
C ASN A 62 1.49 -8.44 -1.02
N LEU A 63 0.94 -7.22 -0.89
CA LEU A 63 0.68 -6.61 0.41
C LEU A 63 -0.65 -7.13 0.98
N PRO A 64 -0.71 -7.47 2.29
CA PRO A 64 -1.91 -7.97 2.94
C PRO A 64 -3.18 -7.14 2.68
N ARG A 65 -3.10 -5.81 2.70
CA ARG A 65 -4.23 -4.92 2.39
C ARG A 65 -4.76 -5.06 0.96
N ALA A 66 -3.88 -5.25 -0.02
CA ALA A 66 -4.28 -5.42 -1.42
C ALA A 66 -4.89 -6.80 -1.65
N MET A 67 -4.25 -7.86 -1.12
CA MET A 67 -4.78 -9.22 -1.18
C MET A 67 -6.11 -9.35 -0.45
N HIS A 68 -6.27 -8.73 0.72
CA HIS A 68 -7.53 -8.73 1.45
C HIS A 68 -8.64 -8.00 0.69
N SER A 69 -8.32 -6.87 0.05
CA SER A 69 -9.28 -6.16 -0.80
C SER A 69 -9.77 -7.02 -1.97
N ALA A 70 -8.85 -7.72 -2.65
CA ALA A 70 -9.20 -8.61 -3.74
C ALA A 70 -10.05 -9.80 -3.28
N GLN A 71 -9.79 -10.36 -2.10
CA GLN A 71 -10.63 -11.41 -1.50
C GLN A 71 -12.07 -10.93 -1.29
N ILE A 72 -12.25 -9.70 -0.80
CA ILE A 72 -13.58 -9.11 -0.56
C ILE A 72 -14.31 -8.79 -1.86
N LEU A 73 -13.58 -8.38 -2.90
CA LEU A 73 -14.16 -8.12 -4.23
C LEU A 73 -14.64 -9.39 -4.94
N GLY A 74 -14.21 -10.57 -4.49
CA GLY A 74 -14.70 -11.87 -4.96
C GLY A 74 -14.53 -12.10 -6.47
N PRO A 75 -13.31 -11.97 -7.04
CA PRO A 75 -13.07 -12.24 -8.45
C PRO A 75 -13.40 -13.70 -8.79
N THR A 76 -13.89 -13.92 -10.02
CA THR A 76 -14.21 -15.25 -10.56
C THR A 76 -12.97 -16.08 -10.89
N ILE A 77 -11.81 -15.42 -11.00
CA ILE A 77 -10.51 -16.01 -11.24
C ILE A 77 -9.54 -15.71 -10.09
N ALA A 78 -8.56 -16.59 -9.88
CA ALA A 78 -7.54 -16.37 -8.86
C ALA A 78 -6.68 -15.14 -9.21
N PRO A 79 -6.55 -14.15 -8.30
CA PRO A 79 -5.66 -13.02 -8.51
C PRO A 79 -4.20 -13.45 -8.60
N VAL A 80 -3.45 -12.86 -9.53
CA VAL A 80 -2.00 -12.99 -9.59
C VAL A 80 -1.37 -11.91 -8.72
N ASN A 81 -0.57 -12.30 -7.74
CA ASN A 81 0.17 -11.37 -6.90
C ASN A 81 1.54 -11.06 -7.51
N ASN A 82 1.93 -9.78 -7.54
CA ASN A 82 3.25 -9.38 -8.00
C ASN A 82 3.74 -8.15 -7.23
N PRO A 83 4.97 -8.17 -6.66
CA PRO A 83 5.55 -7.01 -5.98
C PRO A 83 5.63 -5.73 -6.81
N ILE A 84 5.62 -5.81 -8.16
CA ILE A 84 5.63 -4.64 -9.04
C ILE A 84 4.43 -3.70 -8.80
N PHE A 85 3.32 -4.22 -8.28
CA PHE A 85 2.12 -3.45 -7.98
C PHE A 85 2.11 -2.85 -6.56
N ARG A 86 3.20 -3.00 -5.79
CA ARG A 86 3.32 -2.39 -4.47
C ARG A 86 3.24 -0.86 -4.55
N GLU A 87 2.73 -0.26 -3.48
CA GLU A 87 2.96 1.16 -3.24
C GLU A 87 4.47 1.41 -3.11
N VAL A 88 4.90 2.64 -3.43
CA VAL A 88 6.30 3.04 -3.27
C VAL A 88 6.70 2.85 -1.81
N ASP A 89 7.72 2.03 -1.60
CA ASP A 89 8.28 1.75 -0.28
C ASP A 89 8.74 3.03 0.42
N PHE A 90 8.87 2.93 1.74
CA PHE A 90 9.39 3.99 2.59
C PHE A 90 10.84 3.64 2.92
N TRP A 91 11.77 4.52 2.55
CA TRP A 91 13.21 4.27 2.54
C TRP A 91 13.95 5.05 3.63
N LEU A 92 13.33 6.09 4.17
CA LEU A 92 13.97 6.95 5.15
C LEU A 92 14.22 6.21 6.47
N GLU A 93 15.49 6.06 6.80
CA GLU A 93 15.95 5.65 8.12
C GLU A 93 16.53 6.87 8.86
N CYS A 94 16.03 7.14 10.06
CA CYS A 94 16.42 8.33 10.82
C CYS A 94 16.78 7.93 12.25
N PRO A 95 18.06 7.61 12.55
CA PRO A 95 18.48 7.13 13.86
C PRO A 95 18.57 8.24 14.93
N ILE A 96 18.21 9.47 14.59
CA ILE A 96 18.23 10.62 15.51
C ILE A 96 16.92 10.69 16.31
N ASN A 97 17.03 11.15 17.56
CA ASN A 97 15.92 11.27 18.50
C ASN A 97 15.06 12.54 18.24
N ILE A 98 14.65 12.74 16.99
CA ILE A 98 13.68 13.78 16.62
C ILE A 98 12.32 13.12 16.49
N ARG A 99 11.29 13.77 17.03
CA ARG A 99 9.90 13.39 16.82
C ARG A 99 9.28 14.36 15.82
N LEU A 100 8.65 13.82 14.79
CA LEU A 100 7.90 14.60 13.80
C LEU A 100 6.52 13.97 13.59
N PRO A 101 5.53 14.74 13.15
CA PRO A 101 4.28 14.18 12.64
C PRO A 101 4.55 13.19 11.49
N PHE A 102 3.78 12.09 11.42
CA PHE A 102 3.97 11.08 10.37
C PHE A 102 4.00 11.64 8.94
N HIS A 103 3.15 12.61 8.62
CA HIS A 103 3.11 13.23 7.29
C HIS A 103 4.41 13.96 6.95
N MET A 104 5.15 14.49 7.94
CA MET A 104 6.46 15.10 7.72
C MET A 104 7.51 14.05 7.39
N TRP A 105 7.48 12.89 8.05
CA TRP A 105 8.34 11.76 7.69
C TRP A 105 8.09 11.29 6.25
N LEU A 106 6.82 11.18 5.83
CA LEU A 106 6.46 10.89 4.44
C LEU A 106 6.99 11.95 3.48
N PHE A 107 6.84 13.23 3.81
CA PHE A 107 7.34 14.31 2.97
C PHE A 107 8.87 14.24 2.79
N LEU A 108 9.61 14.04 3.89
CA LEU A 108 11.07 13.91 3.86
C LEU A 108 11.53 12.69 3.04
N ASP A 109 10.86 11.55 3.21
CA ASP A 109 11.13 10.35 2.39
C ASP A 109 10.96 10.62 0.90
N ARG A 110 9.83 11.24 0.51
CA ARG A 110 9.54 11.55 -0.90
C ARG A 110 10.49 12.60 -1.47
N LEU A 111 10.89 13.58 -0.65
CA LEU A 111 11.88 14.58 -1.04
C LEU A 111 13.23 13.91 -1.30
N LEU A 112 13.72 13.09 -0.37
CA LEU A 112 15.00 12.38 -0.50
C LEU A 112 14.97 11.43 -1.71
N LEU A 113 13.88 10.68 -1.90
CA LEU A 113 13.70 9.82 -3.06
C LEU A 113 13.74 10.62 -4.38
N SER A 114 13.09 11.79 -4.43
CA SER A 114 13.10 12.66 -5.61
C SER A 114 14.49 13.23 -5.94
N LEU A 115 15.35 13.34 -4.92
CA LEU A 115 16.75 13.75 -5.05
C LEU A 115 17.69 12.58 -5.37
N GLY A 116 17.15 11.36 -5.56
CA GLY A 116 17.92 10.16 -5.89
C GLY A 116 18.51 9.44 -4.66
N TYR A 117 18.16 9.85 -3.44
CA TYR A 117 18.48 9.13 -2.23
C TYR A 117 17.45 8.00 -2.02
N SER A 118 17.56 6.93 -2.80
CA SER A 118 16.98 5.65 -2.41
C SER A 118 18.06 4.82 -1.71
N SER A 119 17.79 4.38 -0.50
CA SER A 119 18.63 3.36 0.14
C SER A 119 18.34 2.04 -0.60
N TYR A 120 19.25 1.57 -1.47
CA TYR A 120 19.15 0.50 -2.49
C TYR A 120 18.58 0.98 -3.84
N SER A 121 19.16 0.78 -5.04
CA SER A 121 20.28 -0.05 -5.53
C SER A 121 20.26 -1.51 -5.06
N GLN A 122 19.36 -2.32 -5.62
CA GLN A 122 19.67 -3.67 -6.12
C GLN A 122 18.55 -4.18 -7.03
N PHE A 123 19.01 -4.78 -8.13
CA PHE A 123 18.27 -5.48 -9.17
C PHE A 123 17.70 -6.81 -8.68
#